data_AF-A0A957MV31-F1
#
_entry.id   AF-A0A957MV31-F1
#
_cell.length_a   1.000
_cell.length_b   1.000
_cell.length_c   1.000
_cell.angle_alpha   90.00
_cell.angle_beta   90.00
_cell.angle_gamma   90.00
#
_symmetry.space_group_name_H-M   'P 1'
#
loop_
_entity.id
_entity.type
_entity.pdbx_description
1 polymer ?
#
loop_
_entity_poly.entity_id
_entity_poly.type
_entity_poly.pdbx_seq_one_letter_code
_entity_poly.pdbx_strand_id
1 'polypeptide(L)' 'MSDFVKVAALADIPAGASKLVEVNQVRVALFNLDGELYAIEDVCTHDGGP' A
#
# COMPACT_ATOMS: atom_id res chain seq x y z
N MET A 1 -2.40 -9.75 18.44
CA MET A 1 -2.06 -8.32 18.49
C MET A 1 -1.71 -7.90 17.08
N SER A 2 -2.15 -6.73 16.65
CA SER A 2 -1.76 -6.15 15.36
C SER A 2 -0.43 -5.43 15.53
N ASP A 3 0.63 -5.98 14.96
CA ASP A 3 1.96 -5.37 14.97
C ASP A 3 2.12 -4.44 13.77
N PHE A 4 2.74 -3.28 13.97
CA PHE A 4 3.10 -2.37 12.89
C PHE A 4 4.38 -2.83 12.20
N VAL A 5 4.38 -2.84 10.86
CA VAL A 5 5.55 -3.18 10.04
C VAL A 5 6.04 -1.93 9.31
N LYS A 6 7.34 -1.63 9.40
CA LYS A 6 7.96 -0.55 8.64
C LYS A 6 8.15 -0.98 7.18
N VAL A 7 7.51 -0.26 6.26
CA VAL A 7 7.50 -0.62 4.82
C VAL A 7 8.11 0.42 3.89
N ALA A 8 8.12 1.71 4.27
CA ALA A 8 8.64 2.80 3.46
C ALA A 8 8.97 4.04 4.32
N ALA A 9 9.74 4.96 3.76
CA ALA A 9 9.83 6.33 4.26
C ALA A 9 8.81 7.24 3.56
N LEU A 10 8.41 8.35 4.19
CA LEU A 10 7.49 9.31 3.55
C LEU A 10 8.08 9.90 2.25
N ALA A 11 9.40 10.04 2.18
CA ALA A 11 10.10 10.49 0.98
C ALA A 11 9.99 9.50 -0.21
N ASP A 12 9.67 8.22 0.06
CA ASP A 12 9.46 7.23 -0.99
C ASP A 12 8.09 7.36 -1.66
N ILE A 13 7.14 8.05 -1.01
CA ILE A 13 5.75 8.18 -1.44
C ILE A 13 5.33 9.65 -1.24
N PRO A 14 5.82 10.58 -2.07
CA PRO A 14 5.40 11.98 -1.99
C PRO A 14 3.89 12.11 -2.23
N ALA A 15 3.31 13.25 -1.85
CA ALA A 15 1.89 13.52 -2.09
C ALA A 15 1.54 13.35 -3.58
N GLY A 16 0.46 12.60 -3.85
CA GLY A 16 0.02 12.20 -5.19
C GLY A 16 0.68 10.94 -5.75
N ALA A 17 1.63 10.32 -5.03
CA ALA A 17 2.28 9.08 -5.46
C ALA A 17 1.69 7.84 -4.79
N SER A 18 1.98 6.69 -5.38
CA SER A 18 1.70 5.37 -4.83
C SER A 18 2.95 4.48 -4.84
N LYS A 19 2.96 3.47 -3.97
CA LYS A 19 4.04 2.49 -3.89
C LYS A 19 3.49 1.12 -3.51
N LEU A 20 3.93 0.09 -4.22
CA LEU A 20 3.60 -1.30 -3.89
C LEU A 20 4.68 -1.84 -2.94
N VAL A 21 4.26 -2.46 -1.84
CA VAL A 21 5.12 -3.12 -0.85
C VAL A 21 4.61 -4.53 -0.58
N GLU A 22 5.47 -5.39 -0.04
CA GLU A 22 5.10 -6.74 0.38
C GLU A 22 5.34 -6.90 1.89
N VAL A 23 4.32 -7.37 2.61
CA VAL A 23 4.35 -7.62 4.05
C VAL A 23 3.82 -9.02 4.31
N ASN A 24 4.65 -9.90 4.87
CA ASN A 24 4.24 -11.29 5.16
C ASN A 24 3.59 -11.99 3.94
N GLN A 25 4.18 -11.83 2.75
CA GLN A 25 3.70 -12.38 1.47
C GLN A 25 2.39 -11.75 0.94
N VAL A 26 1.87 -10.73 1.60
CA VAL A 26 0.71 -9.94 1.14
C VAL A 26 1.23 -8.68 0.45
N ARG A 27 0.79 -8.45 -0.78
CA ARG A 27 1.06 -7.20 -1.50
C ARG A 27 0.10 -6.12 -1.03
N VAL A 28 0.64 -4.95 -0.71
CA VAL A 28 -0.11 -3.81 -0.18
C VAL A 28 0.22 -2.59 -1.00
N ALA A 29 -0.81 -1.95 -1.55
CA ALA A 29 -0.70 -0.68 -2.25
C ALA A 29 -0.80 0.48 -1.23
N LEU A 30 0.23 1.32 -1.22
CA LEU A 30 0.28 2.55 -0.44
C LEU A 30 -0.06 3.75 -1.32
N PHE A 31 -0.87 4.66 -0.80
CA PHE A 31 -1.25 5.90 -1.47
C PHE A 31 -1.01 7.08 -0.55
N ASN A 32 -0.42 8.16 -1.08
CA ASN A 32 -0.34 9.44 -0.39
C ASN A 32 -1.30 10.42 -1.06
N LEU A 33 -2.46 10.67 -0.45
CA LEU A 33 -3.50 11.57 -0.94
C LEU A 33 -3.43 12.86 -0.14
N ASP A 34 -2.94 13.94 -0.74
CA ASP A 34 -2.81 15.26 -0.10
C ASP A 34 -2.08 15.26 1.26
N GLY A 35 -1.11 14.34 1.44
CA GLY A 35 -0.33 14.20 2.68
C GLY A 35 -0.85 13.12 3.64
N GLU A 36 -2.03 12.55 3.37
CA GLU A 36 -2.59 11.44 4.14
C GLU A 36 -2.23 10.09 3.51
N LEU A 37 -1.78 9.15 4.35
CA LEU A 37 -1.35 7.83 3.90
C LEU A 37 -2.48 6.80 4.05
N TYR A 38 -2.74 6.10 2.96
CA TYR A 38 -3.71 5.00 2.88
C TYR A 38 -3.00 3.72 2.44
N ALA A 39 -3.47 2.58 2.95
CA ALA A 39 -2.94 1.26 2.60
C ALA A 39 -4.11 0.30 2.36
N ILE A 40 -4.10 -0.38 1.22
CA ILE A 40 -5.06 -1.44 0.88
C ILE A 40 -4.30 -2.65 0.35
N GLU A 41 -4.86 -3.84 0.50
CA GLU A 41 -4.33 -5.03 -0.15
C GLU A 41 -4.40 -4.85 -1.68
N ASP A 42 -3.35 -5.29 -2.39
CA ASP A 42 -3.26 -5.27 -3.86
C ASP A 42 -4.07 -6.44 -4.44
N VAL A 43 -5.37 -6.44 -4.16
CA VAL A 43 -6.35 -7.39 -4.68
C VAL A 43 -7.36 -6.62 -5.51
N CYS A 44 -7.38 -6.89 -6.82
CA CYS A 44 -8.41 -6.36 -7.68
C CYS A 44 -9.67 -7.23 -7.52
N THR A 45 -10.83 -6.60 -7.32
CA THR A 45 -12.11 -7.31 -7.28
C THR A 45 -12.48 -7.99 -8.61
N HIS A 46 -11.76 -7.70 -9.69
CA HIS A 46 -11.94 -8.31 -11.00
C HIS A 46 -10.95 -9.46 -11.28
N ASP A 47 -9.91 -9.66 -10.47
CA ASP A 47 -8.96 -10.76 -10.68
C ASP A 47 -9.71 -12.09 -10.63
N GLY A 48 -9.57 -12.90 -11.68
CA GLY A 48 -10.28 -14.18 -11.83
C GLY A 48 -11.65 -14.11 -12.52
N GLY A 49 -12.06 -12.95 -13.02
CA GLY A 49 -13.17 -12.83 -13.99
C GLY A 49 -12.80 -13.32 -15.40
N PRO A 50 -13.77 -13.57 -16.30
CA PRO A 50 -13.52 -13.93 -17.70
C PRO A 50 -12.79 -12.83 -18.50
#